data_AF-A0AAE0WIG4-F1
#
_entry.id   AF-A0AAE0WIG4-F1
#
_cell.length_a   1.000
_cell.length_b   1.000
_cell.length_c   1.000
_cell.angle_alpha   90.00
_cell.angle_beta   90.00
_cell.angle_gamma   90.00
#
_symmetry.space_group_name_H-M   'P 1'
#
loop_
_entity.id
_entity.type
_entity.pdbx_description
1 polymer ?
#
loop_
_entity_poly.entity_id
_entity_poly.type
_entity_poly.pdbx_seq_one_letter_code
_entity_poly.pdbx_strand_id
1 'polypeptide(L)'
;METSGFSDEQLTVRDAIFKICATFTSDPDTYWMEHDQTETYPHELHKALAQDGWLGIALPEELGGAGLGISEATMMLQTIAESGAGLAGAQSIHANVYATQPVSKFATPEQRDRFLRKIISGEWRTCFVSRYFSRPNRLAFCNSIT
;
A
#
# COMPACT_ATOMS: atom_id res chain seq x y z
N MET A 1 13.44 -1.19 18.66
CA MET A 1 13.20 -2.57 18.19
C MET A 1 14.54 -3.19 17.87
N GLU A 2 14.81 -4.41 18.31
CA GLU A 2 16.01 -5.13 17.87
C GLU A 2 15.84 -5.58 16.42
N THR A 3 16.83 -5.29 15.57
CA THR A 3 16.82 -5.57 14.13
C THR A 3 17.66 -6.77 13.74
N SER A 4 18.26 -7.45 14.73
CA SER A 4 19.23 -8.54 14.57
C SER A 4 18.68 -9.82 13.91
N GLY A 5 17.36 -9.93 13.74
CA GLY A 5 16.70 -11.10 13.14
C GLY A 5 16.17 -10.89 11.72
N PHE A 6 16.38 -9.73 11.09
CA PHE A 6 15.88 -9.42 9.74
C PHE A 6 16.94 -9.60 8.66
N SER A 7 16.50 -9.92 7.45
CA SER A 7 17.36 -9.96 6.26
C SER A 7 17.77 -8.55 5.84
N ASP A 8 18.86 -8.46 5.07
CA ASP A 8 19.32 -7.18 4.50
C ASP A 8 18.27 -6.53 3.59
N GLU A 9 17.47 -7.33 2.87
CA GLU A 9 16.35 -6.87 2.05
C GLU A 9 15.26 -6.23 2.91
N GLN A 10 14.88 -6.86 4.02
CA GLN A 10 13.92 -6.30 4.96
C GLN A 10 14.42 -5.00 5.59
N LEU A 11 15.70 -4.95 5.98
CA LEU A 11 16.30 -3.73 6.53
C LEU A 11 16.35 -2.60 5.50
N THR A 12 16.63 -2.92 4.23
CA THR A 12 16.59 -1.95 3.13
C THR A 12 15.18 -1.39 2.93
N VAL A 13 14.15 -2.25 2.96
CA VAL A 13 12.75 -1.82 2.89
C VAL A 13 12.40 -0.93 4.07
N ARG A 14 12.79 -1.32 5.29
CA ARG A 14 12.59 -0.50 6.50
C ARG A 14 13.20 0.89 6.33
N ASP A 15 14.45 0.99 5.93
CA ASP A 15 15.14 2.27 5.79
C ASP A 15 14.51 3.17 4.71
N ALA A 16 14.10 2.58 3.59
CA ALA A 16 13.45 3.33 2.51
C ALA A 16 12.07 3.86 2.93
N ILE A 17 11.25 3.01 3.55
CA ILE A 17 9.92 3.38 4.03
C ILE A 17 10.01 4.41 5.15
N PHE A 18 10.95 4.27 6.08
CA PHE A 18 11.15 5.24 7.15
C PHE A 18 11.50 6.63 6.61
N LYS A 19 12.34 6.71 5.57
CA LYS A 19 12.67 7.98 4.89
C LYS A 19 11.45 8.64 4.26
N ILE A 20 10.56 7.87 3.63
CA ILE A 20 9.31 8.39 3.06
C ILE A 20 8.39 8.87 4.19
N CYS A 21 8.20 8.07 5.24
CA CYS A 21 7.31 8.44 6.33
C CYS A 21 7.81 9.67 7.11
N ALA A 22 9.13 9.87 7.21
CA ALA A 22 9.73 11.01 7.90
C ALA A 22 9.30 12.37 7.31
N THR A 23 8.89 12.44 6.04
CA THR A 23 8.38 13.69 5.45
C THR A 23 6.99 14.09 5.96
N PHE A 24 6.25 13.14 6.53
CA PHE A 24 4.90 13.35 7.08
C PHE A 24 4.87 13.40 8.60
N THR A 25 5.98 13.04 9.25
CA THR A 25 6.10 12.99 10.71
C THR A 25 7.17 13.95 11.25
N SER A 26 7.82 14.72 10.36
CA SER A 26 8.79 15.75 10.71
C SER A 26 8.18 16.94 11.46
N ASP A 27 6.88 17.18 11.29
CA ASP A 27 6.06 17.96 12.23
C ASP A 27 5.14 16.95 12.95
N PRO A 28 5.53 16.45 14.13
CA PRO A 28 4.98 15.22 14.71
C PRO A 28 3.48 15.26 14.98
N ASP A 29 2.89 16.44 15.06
CA ASP A 29 1.55 16.64 15.62
C ASP A 29 0.54 17.26 14.65
N THR A 30 0.88 17.59 13.40
CA THR A 30 -0.08 18.21 12.46
C THR A 30 -0.66 17.22 11.47
N TYR A 31 0.15 16.57 10.62
CA TYR A 31 -0.39 15.77 9.51
C TYR A 31 -1.35 14.66 9.94
N TRP A 32 -0.91 13.76 10.82
CA TRP A 32 -1.74 12.63 11.27
C TRP A 32 -2.86 13.05 12.21
N MET A 33 -2.63 14.07 13.04
CA MET A 33 -3.67 14.61 13.92
C MET A 33 -4.78 15.30 13.13
N GLU A 34 -4.44 16.08 12.10
CA GLU A 34 -5.41 16.70 11.20
C GLU A 34 -6.24 15.62 10.52
N HIS A 35 -5.60 14.59 9.94
CA HIS A 35 -6.30 13.49 9.28
C HIS A 35 -7.22 12.71 10.24
N ASP A 36 -6.80 12.51 11.48
CA ASP A 36 -7.63 11.90 12.53
C ASP A 36 -8.84 12.78 12.88
N GLN A 37 -8.66 14.10 12.99
CA GLN A 37 -9.73 15.05 13.29
C GLN A 37 -10.70 15.27 12.13
N THR A 38 -10.22 15.21 10.88
CA THR A 38 -11.04 15.48 9.69
C THR A 38 -11.54 14.21 9.01
N GLU A 39 -11.14 13.03 9.49
CA GLU A 39 -11.48 11.72 8.90
C GLU A 39 -11.09 11.61 7.42
N THR A 40 -10.02 12.29 7.02
CA THR A 40 -9.57 12.33 5.62
C THR A 40 -8.59 11.20 5.31
N TYR A 41 -8.56 10.80 4.04
CA TYR A 41 -7.61 9.79 3.58
C TYR A 41 -6.22 10.42 3.32
N PRO A 42 -5.10 9.78 3.73
CA PRO A 42 -3.75 10.33 3.56
C PRO A 42 -3.27 10.18 2.11
N HIS A 43 -3.78 11.04 1.23
CA HIS A 43 -3.52 11.00 -0.22
C HIS A 43 -2.04 11.21 -0.55
N GLU A 44 -1.36 12.06 0.21
CA GLU A 44 0.04 12.43 0.00
C GLU A 44 0.96 11.26 0.31
N LEU A 45 0.72 10.55 1.42
CA LEU A 45 1.46 9.33 1.76
C LEU A 45 1.27 8.26 0.68
N HIS A 46 0.02 7.99 0.29
CA HIS A 46 -0.27 6.99 -0.74
C HIS A 46 0.43 7.33 -2.06
N LYS A 47 0.41 8.60 -2.46
CA LYS A 47 1.09 9.08 -3.67
C LYS A 47 2.61 8.91 -3.57
N ALA A 48 3.23 9.27 -2.45
CA ALA A 48 4.66 9.10 -2.25
C ALA A 48 5.08 7.61 -2.34
N LEU A 49 4.32 6.73 -1.69
CA LEU A 49 4.54 5.29 -1.77
C LEU A 49 4.35 4.73 -3.19
N ALA A 50 3.38 5.25 -3.95
CA ALA A 50 3.15 4.85 -5.34
C ALA A 50 4.27 5.28 -6.28
N GLN A 51 4.79 6.50 -6.11
CA GLN A 51 5.86 7.05 -6.94
C GLN A 51 7.14 6.20 -6.85
N ASP A 52 7.41 5.65 -5.67
CA ASP A 52 8.58 4.79 -5.41
C ASP A 52 8.27 3.29 -5.64
N GLY A 53 7.08 2.94 -6.14
CA GLY A 53 6.72 1.56 -6.52
C GLY A 53 6.25 0.64 -5.38
N TRP A 54 6.09 1.15 -4.16
CA TRP A 54 5.76 0.35 -2.98
C TRP A 54 4.37 -0.29 -3.02
N LEU A 55 3.45 0.23 -3.84
CA LEU A 55 2.12 -0.37 -4.02
C LEU A 55 2.17 -1.74 -4.73
N GLY A 56 3.27 -2.04 -5.42
CA GLY A 56 3.51 -3.31 -6.09
C GLY A 56 4.53 -4.21 -5.37
N ILE A 57 4.85 -3.96 -4.10
CA ILE A 57 6.00 -4.60 -3.41
C ILE A 57 6.03 -6.13 -3.50
N ALA A 58 4.87 -6.78 -3.38
CA ALA A 58 4.73 -8.24 -3.40
C ALA A 58 4.18 -8.78 -4.74
N LEU A 59 4.09 -7.93 -5.77
CA LEU A 59 3.69 -8.34 -7.10
C LEU A 59 4.93 -8.70 -7.94
N PRO A 60 4.83 -9.68 -8.85
CA PRO A 60 5.90 -10.02 -9.78
C PRO A 60 6.38 -8.83 -10.63
N GLU A 61 7.67 -8.78 -10.95
CA GLU A 61 8.28 -7.74 -11.79
C GLU A 61 7.65 -7.67 -13.19
N GLU A 62 7.27 -8.82 -13.76
CA GLU A 62 6.57 -8.92 -15.06
C GLU A 62 5.21 -8.19 -15.08
N LEU A 63 4.62 -7.95 -13.91
CA LEU A 63 3.38 -7.18 -13.74
C LEU A 63 3.64 -5.72 -13.34
N GLY A 64 4.91 -5.31 -13.24
CA GLY A 64 5.35 -3.99 -12.79
C GLY A 64 5.54 -3.86 -11.28
N GLY A 65 5.55 -4.97 -10.53
CA GLY A 65 5.82 -4.97 -9.09
C GLY A 65 7.31 -5.07 -8.75
N ALA A 66 7.62 -5.16 -7.45
CA ALA A 66 9.01 -5.23 -6.97
C ALA A 66 9.50 -6.66 -6.69
N GLY A 67 8.62 -7.67 -6.74
CA GLY A 67 9.00 -9.08 -6.57
C GLY A 67 9.53 -9.49 -5.20
N LEU A 68 9.49 -8.62 -4.18
CA LEU A 68 10.15 -8.85 -2.89
C LEU A 68 9.46 -9.92 -2.05
N GLY A 69 8.13 -9.90 -2.00
CA GLY A 69 7.33 -10.89 -1.29
C GLY A 69 6.62 -10.37 -0.04
N ILE A 70 6.03 -11.31 0.72
CA ILE A 70 5.15 -10.97 1.85
C ILE A 70 5.93 -10.53 3.08
N SER A 71 7.10 -11.10 3.34
CA SER A 71 7.93 -10.74 4.49
C SER A 71 8.35 -9.27 4.44
N GLU A 72 8.71 -8.79 3.26
CA GLU A 72 9.12 -7.42 2.98
C GLU A 72 7.90 -6.48 2.98
N ALA A 73 6.76 -6.94 2.48
CA ALA A 73 5.49 -6.21 2.62
C ALA A 73 5.07 -6.04 4.08
N THR A 74 5.28 -7.06 4.93
CA THR A 74 5.06 -6.96 6.37
C THR A 74 6.01 -5.95 7.01
N MET A 75 7.29 -5.97 6.64
CA MET A 75 8.27 -4.99 7.13
C MET A 75 7.88 -3.56 6.73
N MET A 76 7.42 -3.34 5.49
CA MET A 76 6.90 -2.06 5.03
C MET A 76 5.72 -1.58 5.90
N LEU A 77 4.69 -2.42 6.06
CA LEU A 77 3.49 -2.07 6.85
C LEU A 77 3.84 -1.75 8.31
N GLN A 78 4.71 -2.56 8.91
CA GLN A 78 5.19 -2.34 10.26
C GLN A 78 5.96 -1.02 10.37
N THR A 79 6.85 -0.74 9.43
CA THR A 79 7.64 0.50 9.44
C THR A 79 6.75 1.74 9.31
N ILE A 80 5.72 1.69 8.45
CA ILE A 80 4.72 2.77 8.37
C ILE A 80 4.02 2.96 9.72
N ALA A 81 3.58 1.88 10.35
CA ALA A 81 2.91 1.98 11.65
C ALA A 81 3.83 2.57 12.74
N GLU A 82 5.11 2.17 12.75
CA GLU A 82 6.13 2.66 13.69
C GLU A 82 6.56 4.10 13.43
N SER A 83 6.29 4.67 12.26
CA SER A 83 6.75 6.01 11.90
C SER A 83 6.00 7.14 12.60
N GLY A 84 4.92 6.82 13.33
CA GLY A 84 3.94 7.78 13.85
C GLY A 84 2.61 7.79 13.08
N ALA A 85 2.55 7.14 11.90
CA ALA A 85 1.32 7.03 11.14
C ALA A 85 0.30 6.03 11.73
N GLY A 86 0.78 5.15 12.61
CA GLY A 86 -0.02 4.14 13.27
C GLY A 86 -0.76 3.22 12.30
N LEU A 87 -1.89 2.69 12.76
CA LEU A 87 -2.68 1.75 11.96
C LEU A 87 -3.32 2.43 10.75
N ALA A 88 -3.66 3.72 10.83
CA ALA A 88 -4.26 4.48 9.73
C ALA A 88 -3.35 4.53 8.50
N GLY A 89 -2.07 4.88 8.69
CA GLY A 89 -1.08 4.86 7.61
C GLY A 89 -0.88 3.47 7.02
N ALA A 90 -0.70 2.45 7.85
CA ALA A 90 -0.49 1.08 7.37
C ALA A 90 -1.71 0.55 6.58
N GLN A 91 -2.93 0.80 7.08
CA GLN A 91 -4.16 0.37 6.39
C GLN A 91 -4.38 1.10 5.05
N SER A 92 -3.87 2.33 4.89
CA SER A 92 -4.03 3.10 3.65
C SER A 92 -3.47 2.40 2.41
N ILE A 93 -2.49 1.50 2.58
CA ILE A 93 -1.84 0.74 1.50
C ILE A 93 -1.95 -0.78 1.63
N HIS A 94 -2.41 -1.30 2.79
CA HIS A 94 -2.52 -2.74 3.05
C HIS A 94 -3.34 -3.49 2.00
N ALA A 95 -4.42 -2.90 1.49
CA ALA A 95 -5.23 -3.49 0.42
C ALA A 95 -4.43 -3.80 -0.85
N ASN A 96 -3.41 -3.00 -1.18
CA ASN A 96 -2.57 -3.23 -2.35
C ASN A 96 -1.70 -4.49 -2.21
N VAL A 97 -1.40 -4.91 -0.98
CA VAL A 97 -0.61 -6.13 -0.72
C VAL A 97 -1.44 -7.39 -0.93
N TYR A 98 -2.66 -7.46 -0.35
CA TYR A 98 -3.45 -8.70 -0.37
C TYR A 98 -4.53 -8.74 -1.48
N ALA A 99 -5.21 -7.61 -1.75
CA ALA A 99 -6.37 -7.62 -2.65
C ALA A 99 -5.97 -7.68 -4.14
N THR A 100 -4.70 -7.41 -4.45
CA THR A 100 -4.12 -7.56 -5.80
C THR A 100 -3.72 -9.00 -6.11
N GLN A 101 -3.47 -9.84 -5.11
CA GLN A 101 -2.98 -11.21 -5.29
C GLN A 101 -3.93 -12.10 -6.09
N PRO A 102 -5.26 -12.07 -5.89
CA PRO A 102 -6.19 -12.82 -6.75
C PRO A 102 -6.14 -12.36 -8.21
N VAL A 103 -5.98 -11.06 -8.46
CA VAL A 103 -5.87 -10.51 -9.82
C VAL A 103 -4.57 -10.96 -10.47
N SER A 104 -3.45 -10.88 -9.74
CA SER A 104 -2.14 -11.40 -10.18
C SER A 104 -2.21 -12.87 -10.58
N LYS A 105 -2.86 -13.71 -9.76
CA LYS A 105 -2.87 -15.16 -9.95
C LYS A 105 -3.90 -15.67 -10.97
N PHE A 106 -5.11 -15.10 -10.98
CA PHE A 106 -6.26 -15.70 -11.67
C PHE A 106 -6.82 -14.87 -12.82
N ALA A 107 -6.46 -13.60 -12.94
CA ALA A 107 -6.99 -12.77 -14.02
C ALA A 107 -6.32 -13.09 -15.37
N THR A 108 -7.04 -12.82 -16.47
CA THR A 108 -6.47 -12.91 -17.83
C THR A 108 -5.39 -11.85 -18.04
N PRO A 109 -4.50 -12.00 -19.04
CA PRO A 109 -3.48 -10.99 -19.35
C PRO A 109 -4.07 -9.57 -19.54
N GLU A 110 -5.21 -9.46 -20.23
CA GLU A 110 -5.89 -8.19 -20.49
C GLU A 110 -6.45 -7.57 -19.20
N GLN A 111 -6.94 -8.41 -18.28
CA GLN A 111 -7.42 -7.95 -16.98
C GLN A 111 -6.25 -7.48 -16.10
N ARG A 112 -5.14 -8.23 -16.05
CA ARG A 112 -3.94 -7.86 -15.30
C ARG A 112 -3.41 -6.51 -15.76
N ASP A 113 -3.27 -6.33 -17.07
CA ASP A 113 -2.79 -5.08 -17.67
C ASP A 113 -3.69 -3.89 -17.32
N ARG A 114 -5.01 -4.08 -17.45
CA ARG A 114 -6.01 -3.06 -17.14
C ARG A 114 -6.02 -2.64 -15.66
N PHE A 115 -5.87 -3.58 -14.74
CA PHE A 115 -6.05 -3.34 -13.30
C PHE A 115 -4.74 -3.07 -12.58
N LEU A 116 -3.76 -3.97 -12.68
CA LEU A 116 -2.56 -3.94 -11.85
C LEU A 116 -1.69 -2.73 -12.16
N ARG A 117 -1.53 -2.36 -13.44
CA ARG A 117 -0.73 -1.17 -13.80
C ARG A 117 -1.25 0.11 -13.15
N LYS A 118 -2.58 0.27 -13.12
CA LYS A 118 -3.24 1.45 -12.54
C LYS A 118 -3.20 1.46 -11.01
N ILE A 119 -3.22 0.28 -10.39
CA ILE A 119 -3.10 0.15 -8.94
C ILE A 119 -1.67 0.44 -8.50
N ILE A 120 -0.68 -0.15 -9.19
CA ILE A 120 0.74 0.04 -8.88
C ILE A 120 1.15 1.50 -9.07
N SER A 121 0.67 2.17 -10.13
CA SER A 121 0.94 3.59 -10.35
C SER A 121 0.26 4.52 -9.34
N GLY A 122 -0.66 4.00 -8.53
CA GLY A 122 -1.50 4.77 -7.62
C GLY A 122 -2.61 5.57 -8.30
N GLU A 123 -2.86 5.39 -9.61
CA GLU A 123 -4.03 5.96 -10.29
C GLU A 123 -5.32 5.43 -9.65
N TRP A 124 -5.37 4.13 -9.37
CA TRP A 124 -6.53 3.43 -8.80
C TRP A 124 -6.21 2.92 -7.41
N ARG A 125 -7.19 3.04 -6.51
CA ARG A 125 -7.12 2.44 -5.17
C ARG A 125 -7.92 1.15 -5.12
N THR A 126 -7.36 0.17 -4.43
CA THR A 126 -7.98 -1.14 -4.27
C THR A 126 -8.89 -1.15 -3.05
N CYS A 127 -10.09 -1.69 -3.21
CA CYS A 127 -10.99 -1.99 -2.10
C CYS A 127 -11.43 -3.46 -2.22
N PHE A 128 -11.50 -4.15 -1.08
CA PHE A 128 -12.00 -5.51 -1.03
C PHE A 128 -13.45 -5.50 -0.54
N VAL A 129 -14.37 -5.99 -1.39
CA VAL A 129 -15.78 -6.11 -1.06
C VAL A 129 -16.20 -7.58 -1.09
N SER A 130 -16.72 -8.08 0.02
CA SER A 130 -17.37 -9.39 0.07
C SER A 130 -18.82 -9.26 -0.37
N ARG A 131 -19.38 -10.34 -0.95
CA ARG A 131 -20.71 -10.37 -1.59
C ARG A 131 -21.88 -10.01 -0.67
N TYR A 132 -21.69 -10.00 0.66
CA TYR A 132 -22.65 -9.42 1.60
C TYR A 132 -22.86 -7.91 1.40
N PHE A 133 -21.96 -7.22 0.70
CA PHE A 133 -21.97 -5.78 0.46
C PHE A 133 -22.13 -5.36 -1.01
N SER A 134 -22.26 -6.28 -1.98
CA SER A 134 -22.34 -5.89 -3.40
C SER A 134 -23.21 -6.79 -4.30
N ARG A 135 -23.85 -6.16 -5.30
CA ARG A 135 -24.60 -6.82 -6.38
C ARG A 135 -23.68 -7.69 -7.27
N PRO A 136 -24.20 -8.73 -7.94
CA PRO A 136 -23.46 -9.95 -8.27
C PRO A 136 -22.26 -9.91 -9.24
N ASN A 137 -21.80 -8.77 -9.78
CA ASN A 137 -20.89 -8.78 -10.93
C ASN A 137 -19.91 -7.58 -11.04
N ARG A 138 -19.49 -6.94 -9.93
CA ARG A 138 -18.45 -5.89 -9.95
C ARG A 138 -17.44 -6.08 -8.84
N LEU A 139 -16.16 -6.21 -9.21
CA LEU A 139 -15.06 -5.79 -8.33
C LEU A 139 -15.19 -4.27 -8.16
N ALA A 140 -15.37 -3.81 -6.93
CA ALA A 140 -15.47 -2.39 -6.62
C ALA A 140 -14.07 -1.78 -6.56
N PHE A 141 -13.57 -1.26 -7.70
CA PHE A 141 -12.43 -0.37 -7.70
C PHE A 141 -12.90 1.05 -7.34
N CYS A 142 -12.26 1.66 -6.35
CA CYS A 142 -12.63 2.98 -5.87
C CYS A 142 -11.92 4.04 -6.73
N ASN A 143 -12.58 4.50 -7.80
CA ASN A 143 -12.07 5.57 -8.66
C ASN A 143 -12.42 6.99 -8.17
N SER A 144 -13.19 7.12 -7.09
CA SER A 144 -13.63 8.42 -6.59
C SER A 144 -14.16 8.27 -5.16
N ILE A 145 -13.29 8.47 -4.19
CA ILE A 145 -13.67 9.03 -2.90
C ILE A 145 -12.72 10.20 -2.74
N THR A 146 -13.19 11.37 -3.18
CA THR A 146 -12.83 12.67 -2.61
C THR A 146 -13.14 12.65 -1.12
#